data_AF-A0A6C0E0Z1-F1
#
_entry.id   AF-A0A6C0E0Z1-F1
#
_cell.length_a   1.000
_cell.length_b   1.000
_cell.length_c   1.000
_cell.angle_alpha   90.00
_cell.angle_beta   90.00
_cell.angle_gamma   90.00
#
_symmetry.space_group_name_H-M   'P 1'
#
loop_
_entity.id
_entity.type
_entity.pdbx_description
1 polymer ?
#
loop_
_entity_poly.entity_id
_entity_poly.type
_entity_poly.pdbx_seq_one_letter_code
_entity_poly.pdbx_strand_id
1 'polypeptide(L)'
;MKKEKEKWYESFKILYNNNFEEHENCLSIKLNKKILFKYRIELQDIAECIESTYDDLYCVFSDQDNAQIDIFIDVSKIKFNDKQLLFITDENANEIYIEECVQPILEKMIIFGIEGIESIYYMKDDNTEEWYVETDGSNFRKLLGHPIVDMTRLHSNNVWDIYESLGIEAAREFLVSEFESIMEGINSCHTKLLVEKMTFTGTINSISRYTLRKDESGVISKMTFEESVDIMVKAGFSGDVEKVNGISASIVCGKRGNIGSGFMDLKMDMKKLKNARPVFREEDGRVIQEKGGNAKFKSYNNFK
;
A
#
# COMPACT_ATOMS: atom_id res chain seq x y z
N MET A 1 11.97 -46.75 5.67
CA MET A 1 12.69 -47.57 6.69
C MET A 1 11.90 -47.55 7.98
N LYS A 2 11.65 -48.69 8.64
CA LYS A 2 10.91 -48.73 9.91
C LYS A 2 11.77 -48.14 11.03
N LYS A 3 11.32 -47.05 11.63
CA LYS A 3 12.03 -46.37 12.72
C LYS A 3 12.06 -47.25 13.97
N GLU A 4 13.20 -47.30 14.65
CA GLU A 4 13.32 -47.97 15.95
C GLU A 4 12.50 -47.22 17.00
N LYS A 5 11.79 -47.95 17.87
CA LYS A 5 10.93 -47.35 18.89
C LYS A 5 11.79 -46.59 19.91
N GLU A 6 11.52 -45.30 20.03
CA GLU A 6 12.20 -44.43 20.98
C GLU A 6 11.74 -44.72 22.41
N LYS A 7 12.64 -44.53 23.39
CA LYS A 7 12.41 -44.94 24.79
C LYS A 7 11.22 -44.23 25.46
N TRP A 8 10.86 -43.05 24.98
CA TRP A 8 9.77 -42.24 25.56
C TRP A 8 8.39 -42.59 24.99
N TYR A 9 8.29 -43.41 23.94
CA TYR A 9 7.00 -43.77 23.35
C TYR A 9 6.11 -44.52 24.34
N GLU A 10 6.68 -45.39 25.18
CA GLU A 10 5.92 -46.12 26.21
C GLU A 10 5.36 -45.18 27.28
N SER A 11 6.14 -44.17 27.68
CA SER A 11 5.69 -43.15 28.64
C SER A 11 4.63 -42.24 28.04
N PHE A 12 4.80 -41.81 26.78
CA PHE A 12 3.85 -40.98 26.05
C PHE A 12 2.49 -41.66 25.91
N LYS A 13 2.51 -42.97 25.62
CA LYS A 13 1.34 -43.85 25.52
C LYS A 13 0.45 -43.81 26.77
N ILE A 14 1.08 -43.79 27.94
CA ILE A 14 0.37 -43.77 29.22
C ILE A 14 -0.27 -42.40 29.49
N LEU A 15 0.36 -41.33 29.02
CA LEU A 15 0.00 -39.95 29.37
C LEU A 15 -1.00 -39.32 28.40
N TYR A 16 -0.91 -39.63 27.10
CA TYR A 16 -1.68 -38.94 26.06
C TYR A 16 -2.62 -39.89 25.32
N ASN A 17 -2.13 -40.62 24.31
CA ASN A 17 -2.96 -41.55 23.53
C ASN A 17 -2.13 -42.55 22.70
N ASN A 18 -2.80 -43.55 22.10
CA ASN A 18 -2.17 -44.65 21.33
C ASN A 18 -2.28 -44.51 19.81
N ASN A 19 -2.89 -43.44 19.31
CA ASN A 19 -3.30 -43.32 17.90
C ASN A 19 -2.14 -43.40 16.90
N PHE A 20 -0.89 -43.21 17.34
CA PHE A 20 0.30 -43.26 16.49
C PHE A 20 0.78 -44.69 16.15
N GLU A 21 0.32 -45.74 16.85
CA GLU A 21 0.80 -47.12 16.62
C GLU A 21 0.33 -47.72 15.29
N GLU A 22 -0.73 -47.19 14.69
CA GLU A 22 -1.32 -47.72 13.45
C GLU A 22 -0.54 -47.27 12.19
N HIS A 23 0.37 -46.29 12.33
CA HIS A 23 1.06 -45.68 11.19
C HIS A 23 2.55 -46.03 11.17
N GLU A 24 3.02 -46.63 10.07
CA GLU A 24 4.43 -47.03 9.91
C GLU A 24 5.34 -45.87 9.44
N ASN A 25 4.76 -44.85 8.81
CA ASN A 25 5.50 -43.73 8.24
C ASN A 25 5.59 -42.58 9.24
N CYS A 26 6.82 -42.21 9.61
CA CYS A 26 7.08 -41.13 10.55
C CYS A 26 8.15 -40.16 10.03
N LEU A 27 7.91 -38.87 10.24
CA LEU A 27 8.89 -37.80 10.04
C LEU A 27 9.40 -37.35 11.41
N SER A 28 10.71 -37.44 11.64
CA SER A 28 11.33 -37.06 12.91
C SER A 28 12.02 -35.71 12.76
N ILE A 29 11.56 -34.71 13.51
CA ILE A 29 12.07 -33.34 13.48
C ILE A 29 12.78 -33.05 14.79
N LYS A 30 14.03 -32.58 14.68
CA LYS A 30 14.81 -32.13 15.83
C LYS A 30 14.82 -30.61 15.90
N LEU A 31 14.22 -30.06 16.96
CA LEU A 31 14.09 -28.63 17.16
C LEU A 31 15.30 -28.05 17.91
N ASN A 32 15.56 -26.76 17.67
CA ASN A 32 16.64 -26.06 18.36
C ASN A 32 16.19 -25.61 19.75
N LYS A 33 16.71 -26.30 20.78
CA LYS A 33 16.46 -25.99 22.20
C LYS A 33 16.64 -24.51 22.59
N LYS A 34 17.62 -23.83 21.99
CA LYS A 34 17.89 -22.41 22.31
C LYS A 34 16.70 -21.52 21.90
N ILE A 35 16.08 -21.84 20.76
CA ILE A 35 14.95 -21.07 20.22
C ILE A 35 13.69 -21.34 21.07
N LEU A 36 13.44 -22.61 21.40
CA LEU A 36 12.33 -22.99 22.27
C LEU A 36 12.39 -22.26 23.63
N PHE A 37 13.58 -22.24 24.25
CA PHE A 37 13.76 -21.55 25.53
C PHE A 37 13.63 -20.02 25.39
N LYS A 38 14.17 -19.44 24.32
CA LYS A 38 14.09 -17.98 24.07
C LYS A 38 12.65 -17.49 24.00
N TYR A 39 11.78 -18.25 23.32
CA TYR A 39 10.38 -17.87 23.10
C TYR A 39 9.39 -18.52 24.07
N ARG A 40 9.89 -19.32 25.03
CA ARG A 40 9.06 -20.06 26.00
C ARG A 40 7.98 -20.92 25.32
N ILE A 41 8.37 -21.63 24.27
CA ILE A 41 7.48 -22.53 23.52
C ILE A 41 7.63 -23.95 24.07
N GLU A 42 6.52 -24.58 24.42
CA GLU A 42 6.50 -25.98 24.84
C GLU A 42 6.29 -26.90 23.63
N LEU A 43 6.88 -28.10 23.67
CA LEU A 43 6.74 -29.08 22.58
C LEU A 43 5.29 -29.57 22.43
N GLN A 44 4.54 -29.56 23.53
CA GLN A 44 3.12 -29.90 23.55
C GLN A 44 2.32 -28.91 22.71
N ASP A 45 2.56 -27.60 22.86
CA ASP A 45 1.84 -26.59 22.08
C ASP A 45 2.06 -26.76 20.57
N ILE A 46 3.29 -27.12 20.18
CA ILE A 46 3.63 -27.37 18.78
C ILE A 46 2.86 -28.58 18.26
N ALA A 47 2.81 -29.67 19.04
CA ALA A 47 2.08 -30.88 18.67
C ALA A 47 0.57 -30.61 18.54
N GLU A 48 -0.03 -29.91 19.50
CA GLU A 48 -1.44 -29.52 19.46
C GLU A 48 -1.75 -28.62 18.26
N CYS A 49 -0.85 -27.70 17.92
CA CYS A 49 -1.01 -26.84 16.75
C CYS A 49 -1.03 -27.65 15.45
N ILE A 50 -0.12 -28.62 15.29
CA ILE A 50 -0.07 -29.51 14.12
C ILE A 50 -1.34 -30.36 14.01
N GLU A 51 -1.72 -31.02 15.11
CA GLU A 51 -2.91 -31.89 15.16
C GLU A 51 -4.22 -31.11 14.94
N SER A 52 -4.29 -29.86 15.40
CA SER A 52 -5.47 -29.01 15.18
C SER A 52 -5.61 -28.52 13.74
N THR A 53 -4.50 -28.45 13.01
CA THR A 53 -4.48 -27.95 11.62
C THR A 53 -4.71 -29.07 10.63
N TYR A 54 -4.24 -30.29 10.94
CA TYR A 54 -4.27 -31.44 10.04
C TYR A 54 -4.81 -32.69 10.75
N ASP A 55 -5.97 -33.16 10.30
CA ASP A 55 -6.64 -34.35 10.84
C ASP A 55 -5.89 -35.67 10.57
N ASP A 56 -4.94 -35.66 9.64
CA ASP A 56 -4.16 -36.81 9.17
C ASP A 56 -2.74 -36.87 9.77
N LEU A 57 -2.37 -35.91 10.62
CA LEU A 57 -1.08 -35.86 11.30
C LEU A 57 -1.26 -36.13 12.81
N TYR A 58 -0.44 -37.03 13.34
CA TYR A 58 -0.37 -37.33 14.77
C TYR A 58 1.03 -37.05 15.28
N CYS A 59 1.16 -36.35 16.41
CA CYS A 59 2.44 -35.88 16.91
C CYS A 59 2.81 -36.57 18.23
N VAL A 60 4.03 -37.11 18.28
CA VAL A 60 4.64 -37.65 19.50
C VAL A 60 5.85 -36.79 19.83
N PHE A 61 5.79 -36.07 20.94
CA PHE A 61 6.91 -35.25 21.41
C PHE A 61 7.73 -35.98 22.48
N SER A 62 9.02 -35.67 22.49
CA SER A 62 9.97 -36.13 23.49
C SER A 62 10.07 -35.15 24.68
N ASP A 63 10.91 -35.48 25.66
CA ASP A 63 11.25 -34.56 26.75
C ASP A 63 11.97 -33.29 26.24
N GLN A 64 11.93 -32.21 27.00
CA GLN A 64 12.60 -30.93 26.69
C GLN A 64 14.11 -31.11 26.44
N ASP A 65 14.72 -32.12 27.08
CA ASP A 65 16.12 -32.49 26.88
C ASP A 65 16.42 -33.18 25.55
N ASN A 66 15.45 -33.77 24.86
CA ASN A 66 15.69 -34.33 23.52
C ASN A 66 15.22 -33.37 22.42
N ALA A 67 14.20 -32.54 22.69
CA ALA A 67 13.65 -31.55 21.77
C ALA A 67 13.35 -32.10 20.36
N GLN A 68 12.88 -33.34 20.33
CA GLN A 68 12.48 -34.06 19.14
C GLN A 68 10.95 -34.21 19.12
N ILE A 69 10.36 -33.99 17.94
CA ILE A 69 8.95 -34.25 17.64
C ILE A 69 8.90 -35.24 16.48
N ASP A 70 8.14 -36.31 16.67
CA ASP A 70 7.93 -37.35 15.69
C ASP A 70 6.48 -37.27 15.18
N ILE A 71 6.33 -36.99 13.89
CA ILE A 71 5.04 -36.80 13.23
C ILE A 71 4.72 -38.08 12.46
N PHE A 72 3.63 -38.72 12.81
CA PHE A 72 3.07 -39.90 12.14
C PHE A 72 1.96 -39.47 11.20
N ILE A 73 1.98 -40.00 9.98
CA ILE A 73 1.10 -39.56 8.90
C ILE A 73 0.13 -40.70 8.55
N ASP A 74 -1.16 -40.40 8.54
CA ASP A 74 -2.19 -41.34 8.08
C ASP A 74 -2.27 -41.36 6.55
N VAL A 75 -1.58 -42.34 5.96
CA VAL A 75 -1.54 -42.55 4.50
C VAL A 75 -2.80 -43.30 4.00
N SER A 76 -3.69 -43.76 4.88
CA SER A 76 -4.82 -44.63 4.51
C SER A 76 -5.83 -43.97 3.57
N LYS A 77 -5.85 -42.64 3.50
CA LYS A 77 -6.81 -41.86 2.68
C LYS A 77 -6.28 -41.41 1.32
N ILE A 78 -5.01 -41.70 0.97
CA ILE A 78 -4.43 -41.22 -0.29
C ILE A 78 -5.00 -42.03 -1.46
N LYS A 79 -5.89 -41.40 -2.25
CA LYS A 79 -6.40 -41.95 -3.50
C LYS A 79 -5.62 -41.37 -4.67
N PHE A 80 -4.77 -42.17 -5.29
CA PHE A 80 -4.11 -41.79 -6.54
C PHE A 80 -5.10 -41.93 -7.71
N ASN A 81 -5.08 -40.96 -8.62
CA ASN A 81 -5.87 -41.01 -9.84
C ASN A 81 -4.99 -41.66 -10.92
N ASP A 82 -5.36 -42.86 -11.39
CA ASP A 82 -4.55 -43.81 -12.18
C ASP A 82 -3.94 -43.30 -13.50
N LYS A 83 -4.14 -42.03 -13.87
CA LYS A 83 -3.87 -41.53 -15.23
C LYS A 83 -2.62 -40.66 -15.40
N GLN A 84 -1.83 -40.37 -14.36
CA GLN A 84 -0.74 -39.39 -14.48
C GLN A 84 0.66 -39.82 -14.05
N LEU A 85 0.89 -41.04 -13.56
CA LEU A 85 2.15 -41.34 -12.88
C LEU A 85 2.93 -42.50 -13.53
N LEU A 86 3.65 -42.19 -14.61
CA LEU A 86 4.61 -43.13 -15.23
C LEU A 86 5.86 -43.40 -14.36
N PHE A 87 6.06 -42.65 -13.28
CA PHE A 87 7.26 -42.69 -12.41
C PHE A 87 6.96 -42.92 -10.92
N ILE A 88 5.69 -43.06 -10.52
CA ILE A 88 5.32 -43.30 -9.12
C ILE A 88 4.80 -44.73 -9.00
N THR A 89 5.57 -45.56 -8.31
CA THR A 89 5.16 -46.88 -7.84
C THR A 89 4.45 -46.75 -6.49
N ASP A 90 3.56 -47.68 -6.14
CA ASP A 90 2.90 -47.72 -4.83
C ASP A 90 3.89 -47.70 -3.65
N GLU A 91 5.12 -48.20 -3.88
CA GLU A 91 6.21 -48.20 -2.90
C GLU A 91 6.83 -46.79 -2.69
N ASN A 92 7.00 -46.01 -3.76
CA ASN A 92 7.60 -44.66 -3.70
C ASN A 92 6.57 -43.56 -3.45
N ALA A 93 5.28 -43.86 -3.66
CA ALA A 93 4.19 -42.91 -3.52
C ALA A 93 4.15 -42.26 -2.12
N ASN A 94 4.45 -43.05 -1.09
CA ASN A 94 4.46 -42.57 0.29
C ASN A 94 5.63 -41.64 0.57
N GLU A 95 6.83 -41.97 0.07
CA GLU A 95 8.03 -41.16 0.26
C GLU A 95 7.90 -39.83 -0.48
N ILE A 96 7.43 -39.85 -1.74
CA ILE A 96 7.16 -38.65 -2.54
C ILE A 96 6.09 -37.77 -1.86
N TYR A 97 5.04 -38.37 -1.30
CA TYR A 97 4.01 -37.59 -0.59
C TYR A 97 4.57 -36.88 0.66
N ILE A 98 5.44 -37.55 1.41
CA ILE A 98 6.08 -36.96 2.59
C ILE A 98 7.01 -35.82 2.18
N GLU A 99 7.84 -36.02 1.16
CA GLU A 99 8.83 -35.04 0.70
C GLU A 99 8.20 -33.85 -0.04
N GLU A 100 7.22 -34.07 -0.92
CA GLU A 100 6.65 -33.01 -1.76
C GLU A 100 5.43 -32.32 -1.14
N CYS A 101 4.68 -33.00 -0.26
CA CYS A 101 3.48 -32.43 0.37
C CYS A 101 3.72 -32.09 1.84
N VAL A 102 4.09 -33.09 2.66
CA VAL A 102 4.09 -32.91 4.12
C VAL A 102 5.24 -32.01 4.59
N GLN A 103 6.45 -32.21 4.08
CA GLN A 103 7.59 -31.39 4.47
C GLN A 103 7.41 -29.90 4.11
N PRO A 104 7.02 -29.50 2.88
CA PRO A 104 6.82 -28.08 2.55
C PRO A 104 5.68 -27.43 3.33
N ILE A 105 4.67 -28.20 3.72
CA ILE A 105 3.58 -27.75 4.58
C ILE A 105 4.12 -27.42 5.97
N LEU A 106 4.86 -28.34 6.57
CA LEU A 106 5.43 -28.16 7.91
C LEU A 106 6.44 -27.01 7.96
N GLU A 107 7.22 -26.82 6.89
CA GLU A 107 8.18 -25.70 6.79
C GLU A 107 7.49 -24.32 6.70
N LYS A 108 6.30 -24.24 6.10
CA LYS A 108 5.52 -23.00 5.97
C LYS A 108 4.55 -22.76 7.13
N MET A 109 4.37 -23.74 8.00
CA MET A 109 3.40 -23.69 9.07
C MET A 109 3.81 -22.65 10.11
N ILE A 110 2.88 -21.77 10.46
CA ILE A 110 3.05 -20.79 11.53
C ILE A 110 2.53 -21.42 12.82
N ILE A 111 3.45 -21.77 13.72
CA ILE A 111 3.10 -22.32 15.03
C ILE A 111 2.58 -21.21 15.95
N PHE A 112 3.34 -20.12 16.06
CA PHE A 112 3.01 -18.97 16.88
C PHE A 112 3.36 -17.68 16.15
N GLY A 113 2.52 -16.65 16.32
CA GLY A 113 2.77 -15.32 15.80
C GLY A 113 1.72 -14.88 14.79
N ILE A 114 1.96 -13.71 14.23
CA ILE A 114 1.10 -13.08 13.24
C ILE A 114 1.78 -13.23 11.88
N GLU A 115 1.07 -13.84 10.95
CA GLU A 115 1.51 -13.96 9.55
C GLU A 115 1.90 -12.60 8.96
N GLY A 116 3.04 -12.55 8.27
CA GLY A 116 3.58 -11.33 7.67
C GLY A 116 4.48 -10.51 8.60
N ILE A 117 4.69 -10.94 9.85
CA ILE A 117 5.70 -10.39 10.76
C ILE A 117 6.85 -11.40 10.88
N GLU A 118 8.04 -11.01 10.42
CA GLU A 118 9.22 -11.89 10.37
C GLU A 118 10.06 -11.78 11.64
N SER A 119 10.27 -10.57 12.13
CA SER A 119 11.12 -10.29 13.28
C SER A 119 10.57 -9.15 14.11
N ILE A 120 10.90 -9.17 15.40
CA ILE A 120 10.40 -8.21 16.39
C ILE A 120 11.59 -7.68 17.20
N TYR A 121 11.67 -6.36 17.33
CA TYR A 121 12.72 -5.64 18.04
C TYR A 121 12.10 -4.81 19.16
N TYR A 122 12.71 -4.86 20.34
CA TYR A 122 12.30 -4.09 21.50
C TYR A 122 13.15 -2.83 21.58
N MET A 123 12.49 -1.68 21.52
CA MET A 123 13.12 -0.37 21.56
C MET A 123 12.58 0.39 22.77
N LYS A 124 13.40 1.26 23.35
CA LYS A 124 12.99 2.15 24.42
C LYS A 124 13.05 3.57 23.89
N ASP A 125 11.97 4.31 23.99
CA ASP A 125 11.96 5.72 23.64
C ASP A 125 12.68 6.52 24.73
N ASP A 126 13.71 7.27 24.35
CA ASP A 126 14.54 8.06 25.26
C ASP A 126 13.75 9.21 25.91
N ASN A 127 12.68 9.69 25.26
CA ASN A 127 11.90 10.84 25.76
C ASN A 127 10.84 10.43 26.78
N THR A 128 10.13 9.33 26.52
CA THR A 128 9.01 8.86 27.35
C THR A 128 9.42 7.78 28.34
N GLU A 129 10.62 7.22 28.18
CA GLU A 129 11.09 6.00 28.85
C GLU A 129 10.19 4.76 28.65
N GLU A 130 9.25 4.82 27.70
CA GLU A 130 8.36 3.71 27.38
C GLU A 130 9.04 2.70 26.45
N TRP A 131 8.69 1.43 26.63
CA TRP A 131 9.10 0.37 25.72
C TRP A 131 8.09 0.26 24.59
N TYR A 132 8.59 0.23 23.36
CA TYR A 132 7.80 -0.02 22.18
C TYR A 132 8.44 -1.12 21.33
N VAL A 133 7.66 -1.61 20.39
CA VAL A 133 8.01 -2.78 19.57
C VAL A 133 8.04 -2.36 18.12
N GLU A 134 9.17 -2.60 17.46
CA GLU A 134 9.32 -2.46 16.02
C GLU A 134 9.27 -3.84 15.37
N THR A 135 8.54 -3.96 14.27
CA THR A 135 8.37 -5.22 13.55
C THR A 135 8.99 -5.12 12.17
N ASP A 136 9.66 -6.19 11.75
CA ASP A 136 10.02 -6.41 10.35
C ASP A 136 8.90 -7.20 9.68
N GLY A 137 8.44 -6.71 8.54
CA GLY A 137 7.17 -7.10 7.94
C GLY A 137 5.96 -6.34 8.49
N SER A 138 4.79 -6.56 7.89
CA SER A 138 3.58 -5.78 8.16
C SER A 138 2.32 -6.64 8.11
N ASN A 139 1.52 -6.54 9.17
CA ASN A 139 0.14 -7.02 9.18
C ASN A 139 -0.70 -6.15 10.11
N PHE A 140 -0.94 -4.92 9.66
CA PHE A 140 -1.58 -3.89 10.48
C PHE A 140 -2.98 -4.31 10.95
N ARG A 141 -3.76 -4.99 10.10
CA ARG A 141 -5.12 -5.44 10.42
C ARG A 141 -5.15 -6.46 11.57
N LYS A 142 -4.27 -7.47 11.57
CA LYS A 142 -4.20 -8.45 12.66
C LYS A 142 -3.66 -7.81 13.95
N LEU A 143 -2.70 -6.90 13.85
CA LEU A 143 -2.15 -6.17 14.99
C LEU A 143 -3.19 -5.25 15.68
N LEU A 144 -4.01 -4.55 14.90
CA LEU A 144 -5.11 -3.75 15.43
C LEU A 144 -6.10 -4.57 16.26
N GLY A 145 -6.31 -5.85 15.92
CA GLY A 145 -7.22 -6.73 16.67
C GLY A 145 -6.59 -7.40 17.90
N HIS A 146 -5.28 -7.21 18.13
CA HIS A 146 -4.56 -7.95 19.16
C HIS A 146 -4.76 -7.30 20.54
N PRO A 147 -5.17 -8.04 21.58
CA PRO A 147 -5.60 -7.48 22.87
C PRO A 147 -4.49 -6.79 23.67
N ILE A 148 -3.23 -7.12 23.38
CA ILE A 148 -2.05 -6.52 24.05
C ILE A 148 -1.61 -5.22 23.35
N VAL A 149 -2.03 -5.01 22.10
CA VAL A 149 -1.58 -3.87 21.29
C VAL A 149 -2.48 -2.66 21.56
N ASP A 150 -1.85 -1.51 21.79
CA ASP A 150 -2.55 -0.24 21.89
C ASP A 150 -2.92 0.27 20.49
N MET A 151 -4.20 0.12 20.13
CA MET A 151 -4.73 0.49 18.82
C MET A 151 -4.58 1.99 18.51
N THR A 152 -4.47 2.85 19.53
CA THR A 152 -4.45 4.30 19.36
C THR A 152 -3.10 4.85 18.94
N ARG A 153 -2.03 4.10 19.23
CA ARG A 153 -0.63 4.46 18.97
C ARG A 153 0.06 3.48 18.01
N LEU A 154 -0.70 2.59 17.36
CA LEU A 154 -0.17 1.68 16.37
C LEU A 154 0.09 2.44 15.06
N HIS A 155 1.33 2.37 14.58
CA HIS A 155 1.75 3.00 13.33
C HIS A 155 2.35 1.96 12.37
N SER A 156 2.21 2.20 11.06
CA SER A 156 2.86 1.43 9.99
C SER A 156 3.56 2.39 9.05
N ASN A 157 4.68 1.97 8.47
CA ASN A 157 5.37 2.72 7.42
C ASN A 157 4.73 2.50 6.03
N ASN A 158 3.83 1.54 5.90
CA ASN A 158 3.15 1.24 4.65
C ASN A 158 1.79 1.94 4.59
N VAL A 159 1.65 2.89 3.66
CA VAL A 159 0.42 3.65 3.44
C VAL A 159 -0.77 2.78 3.04
N TRP A 160 -0.54 1.66 2.34
CA TRP A 160 -1.61 0.78 1.87
C TRP A 160 -2.27 0.02 3.01
N ASP A 161 -1.50 -0.39 4.01
CA ASP A 161 -2.04 -1.06 5.20
C ASP A 161 -2.99 -0.14 5.97
N ILE A 162 -2.61 1.14 6.08
CA ILE A 162 -3.40 2.18 6.73
C ILE A 162 -4.66 2.46 5.90
N TYR A 163 -4.53 2.58 4.58
CA TYR A 163 -5.67 2.82 3.70
C TYR A 163 -6.69 1.68 3.73
N GLU A 164 -6.23 0.42 3.70
CA GLU A 164 -7.11 -0.75 3.72
C GLU A 164 -7.76 -0.98 5.10
N SER A 165 -7.09 -0.60 6.18
CA SER A 165 -7.58 -0.84 7.55
C SER A 165 -8.39 0.33 8.11
N LEU A 166 -7.92 1.57 7.92
CA LEU A 166 -8.48 2.79 8.53
C LEU A 166 -9.13 3.74 7.50
N GLY A 167 -8.81 3.61 6.21
CA GLY A 167 -9.41 4.40 5.14
C GLY A 167 -8.59 5.60 4.67
N ILE A 168 -9.18 6.38 3.75
CA ILE A 168 -8.47 7.43 3.01
C ILE A 168 -8.04 8.63 3.86
N GLU A 169 -8.81 9.03 4.87
CA GLU A 169 -8.43 10.17 5.73
C GLU A 169 -7.26 9.84 6.65
N ALA A 170 -7.21 8.61 7.16
CA ALA A 170 -6.05 8.14 7.93
C ALA A 170 -4.80 8.09 7.06
N ALA A 171 -4.92 7.61 5.82
CA ALA A 171 -3.83 7.61 4.86
C ALA A 171 -3.40 9.04 4.46
N ARG A 172 -4.34 9.99 4.34
CA ARG A 172 -4.05 11.41 4.08
C ARG A 172 -3.21 12.00 5.20
N GLU A 173 -3.62 11.81 6.45
CA GLU A 173 -2.88 12.35 7.60
C GLU A 173 -1.49 11.71 7.72
N PHE A 174 -1.40 10.39 7.54
CA PHE A 174 -0.13 9.66 7.52
C PHE A 174 0.83 10.19 6.45
N LEU A 175 0.34 10.40 5.22
CA LEU A 175 1.18 10.96 4.15
C LEU A 175 1.65 12.38 4.47
N VAL A 176 0.81 13.22 5.09
CA VAL A 176 1.22 14.56 5.51
C VAL A 176 2.34 14.47 6.54
N SER A 177 2.21 13.63 7.58
CA SER A 177 3.24 13.49 8.61
C SER A 177 4.55 12.94 8.05
N GLU A 178 4.50 11.94 7.16
CA GLU A 178 5.68 11.37 6.53
C GLU A 178 6.40 12.39 5.64
N PHE A 179 5.68 13.11 4.78
CA PHE A 179 6.30 14.13 3.94
C PHE A 179 6.83 15.30 4.75
N GLU A 180 6.17 15.72 5.83
CA GLU A 180 6.67 16.77 6.72
C GLU A 180 7.94 16.32 7.46
N SER A 181 8.02 15.04 7.85
CA SER A 181 9.23 14.47 8.48
C SER A 181 10.42 14.39 7.52
N ILE A 182 10.19 14.15 6.23
CA ILE A 182 11.27 14.05 5.23
C ILE A 182 11.66 15.45 4.71
N MET A 183 10.69 16.34 4.53
CA MET A 183 10.86 17.67 3.93
C MET A 183 10.95 18.77 4.99
N GLU A 184 11.86 18.62 5.96
CA GLU A 184 12.09 19.65 6.97
C GLU A 184 12.44 21.00 6.33
N GLY A 185 11.77 22.07 6.78
CA GLY A 185 12.00 23.44 6.30
C GLY A 185 11.12 23.89 5.13
N ILE A 186 10.24 23.02 4.60
CA ILE A 186 9.19 23.43 3.64
C ILE A 186 7.93 23.87 4.40
N ASN A 187 7.22 24.87 3.86
CA ASN A 187 5.93 25.27 4.40
C ASN A 187 4.90 24.13 4.24
N SER A 188 4.29 23.70 5.35
CA SER A 188 3.25 22.67 5.41
C SER A 188 2.11 22.85 4.40
N CYS A 189 1.80 24.08 3.98
CA CYS A 189 0.80 24.34 2.95
C CYS A 189 1.11 23.63 1.62
N HIS A 190 2.38 23.52 1.22
CA HIS A 190 2.77 22.84 -0.02
C HIS A 190 2.60 21.32 0.10
N THR A 191 3.01 20.76 1.23
CA THR A 191 2.88 19.33 1.52
C THR A 191 1.41 18.91 1.58
N LYS A 192 0.59 19.68 2.29
CA LYS A 192 -0.86 19.43 2.38
C LYS A 192 -1.52 19.49 1.01
N LEU A 193 -1.22 20.49 0.20
CA LEU A 193 -1.78 20.61 -1.16
C LEU A 193 -1.40 19.40 -2.05
N LEU A 194 -0.16 18.92 -1.93
CA LEU A 194 0.29 17.73 -2.66
C LEU A 194 -0.49 16.49 -2.23
N VAL A 195 -0.58 16.23 -0.92
CA VAL A 195 -1.26 15.04 -0.37
C VAL A 195 -2.76 15.10 -0.65
N GLU A 196 -3.39 16.27 -0.57
CA GLU A 196 -4.79 16.46 -0.98
C GLU A 196 -5.00 16.09 -2.44
N LYS A 197 -4.11 16.52 -3.36
CA LYS A 197 -4.20 16.12 -4.77
C LYS A 197 -4.00 14.61 -4.95
N MET A 198 -3.16 13.97 -4.14
CA MET A 198 -2.96 12.51 -4.17
C MET A 198 -4.18 11.73 -3.66
N THR A 199 -4.97 12.29 -2.74
CA THR A 199 -6.08 11.58 -2.06
C THR A 199 -7.48 12.02 -2.52
N PHE A 200 -7.58 13.08 -3.32
CA PHE A 200 -8.85 13.72 -3.74
C PHE A 200 -9.85 12.76 -4.40
N THR A 201 -9.41 11.73 -5.12
CA THR A 201 -10.31 10.81 -5.83
C THR A 201 -10.91 9.72 -4.92
N GLY A 202 -10.63 9.76 -3.62
CA GLY A 202 -11.01 8.71 -2.67
C GLY A 202 -10.10 7.48 -2.67
N THR A 203 -9.03 7.51 -3.47
CA THR A 203 -7.98 6.49 -3.55
C THR A 203 -6.63 7.19 -3.52
N ILE A 204 -5.58 6.51 -3.06
CA ILE A 204 -4.22 7.07 -3.09
C ILE A 204 -3.69 6.98 -4.52
N ASN A 205 -3.49 8.13 -5.13
CA ASN A 205 -2.96 8.26 -6.46
C ASN A 205 -1.50 8.72 -6.40
N SER A 206 -0.60 7.92 -6.99
CA SER A 206 0.79 8.35 -7.17
C SER A 206 0.86 9.50 -8.19
N ILE A 207 1.75 10.47 -7.95
CA ILE A 207 2.04 11.52 -8.94
C ILE A 207 3.00 10.95 -9.99
N SER A 208 2.43 10.24 -10.97
CA SER A 208 3.17 9.62 -12.06
C SER A 208 2.46 9.81 -13.40
N ARG A 209 3.17 9.59 -14.50
CA ARG A 209 2.61 9.63 -15.86
C ARG A 209 1.40 8.72 -16.02
N TYR A 210 1.39 7.55 -15.39
CA TYR A 210 0.33 6.56 -15.51
C TYR A 210 -0.97 7.03 -14.86
N THR A 211 -0.84 7.69 -13.70
CA THR A 211 -1.98 8.28 -12.99
C THR A 211 -2.54 9.47 -13.77
N LEU A 212 -1.68 10.33 -14.32
CA LEU A 212 -2.09 11.51 -15.09
C LEU A 212 -2.86 11.17 -16.37
N ARG A 213 -2.64 9.98 -16.97
CA ARG A 213 -3.48 9.50 -18.08
C ARG A 213 -4.96 9.37 -17.70
N LYS A 214 -5.24 8.95 -16.46
CA LYS A 214 -6.59 8.73 -15.92
C LYS A 214 -7.22 9.99 -15.34
N ASP A 215 -6.44 11.04 -15.08
CA ASP A 215 -6.97 12.32 -14.58
C ASP A 215 -7.98 12.91 -15.57
N GLU A 216 -8.94 13.70 -15.10
CA GLU A 216 -9.98 14.32 -15.96
C GLU A 216 -9.46 15.56 -16.73
N SER A 217 -8.15 15.67 -16.88
CA SER A 217 -7.51 16.75 -17.62
C SER A 217 -7.78 16.63 -19.12
N GLY A 218 -7.80 17.78 -19.81
CA GLY A 218 -7.98 17.82 -21.27
C GLY A 218 -6.90 17.05 -22.01
N VAL A 219 -7.24 16.49 -23.18
CA VAL A 219 -6.34 15.76 -24.08
C VAL A 219 -5.06 16.54 -24.36
N ILE A 220 -5.18 17.85 -24.67
CA ILE A 220 -4.02 18.69 -24.95
C ILE A 220 -3.17 18.88 -23.68
N SER A 221 -3.79 18.95 -22.50
CA SER A 221 -3.03 19.06 -21.26
C SER A 221 -2.29 17.76 -20.95
N LYS A 222 -2.90 16.59 -21.22
CA LYS A 222 -2.26 15.28 -21.05
C LYS A 222 -1.07 15.08 -21.98
N MET A 223 -1.22 15.40 -23.28
CA MET A 223 -0.14 15.23 -24.26
C MET A 223 1.10 16.10 -23.98
N THR A 224 0.95 17.19 -23.23
CA THR A 224 2.07 18.08 -22.85
C THR A 224 2.90 17.55 -21.68
N PHE A 225 2.37 16.61 -20.89
CA PHE A 225 3.11 16.00 -19.80
C PHE A 225 4.04 14.91 -20.35
N GLU A 226 3.49 13.84 -20.94
CA GLU A 226 4.23 12.77 -21.64
C GLU A 226 3.31 12.04 -22.65
N GLU A 227 3.88 11.22 -23.57
CA GLU A 227 3.17 10.30 -24.49
C GLU A 227 2.15 10.94 -25.44
N SER A 228 2.59 12.00 -26.11
CA SER A 228 1.72 12.82 -26.94
C SER A 228 1.01 12.06 -28.07
N VAL A 229 1.71 11.15 -28.76
CA VAL A 229 1.16 10.42 -29.92
C VAL A 229 0.05 9.46 -29.49
N ASP A 230 0.30 8.65 -28.46
CA ASP A 230 -0.66 7.64 -28.01
C ASP A 230 -1.94 8.28 -27.45
N ILE A 231 -1.80 9.37 -26.69
CA ILE A 231 -2.93 10.13 -26.16
C ILE A 231 -3.75 10.71 -27.30
N MET A 232 -3.10 11.29 -28.31
CA MET A 232 -3.78 11.91 -29.45
C MET A 232 -4.50 10.89 -30.33
N VAL A 233 -3.88 9.73 -30.59
CA VAL A 233 -4.50 8.63 -31.35
C VAL A 233 -5.73 8.09 -30.61
N LYS A 234 -5.63 7.88 -29.29
CA LYS A 234 -6.74 7.39 -28.47
C LYS A 234 -7.89 8.41 -28.41
N ALA A 235 -7.58 9.68 -28.27
CA ALA A 235 -8.55 10.76 -28.30
C ALA A 235 -9.23 10.90 -29.67
N GLY A 236 -8.47 10.76 -30.76
CA GLY A 236 -8.98 10.75 -32.13
C GLY A 236 -9.91 9.57 -32.40
N PHE A 237 -9.60 8.40 -31.85
CA PHE A 237 -10.48 7.23 -31.91
C PHE A 237 -11.77 7.39 -31.08
N SER A 238 -11.66 7.98 -29.89
CA SER A 238 -12.80 8.15 -28.97
C SER A 238 -13.68 9.35 -29.31
N GLY A 239 -13.17 10.29 -30.13
CA GLY A 239 -13.87 11.54 -30.46
C GLY A 239 -13.86 12.56 -29.31
N ASP A 240 -12.81 12.58 -28.49
CA ASP A 240 -12.72 13.45 -27.32
C ASP A 240 -12.69 14.94 -27.72
N VAL A 241 -13.53 15.76 -27.08
CA VAL A 241 -13.62 17.19 -27.35
C VAL A 241 -12.82 17.99 -26.33
N GLU A 242 -11.76 18.66 -26.78
CA GLU A 242 -10.94 19.55 -25.96
C GLU A 242 -11.56 20.94 -25.83
N LYS A 243 -11.81 21.40 -24.59
CA LYS A 243 -12.39 22.72 -24.29
C LYS A 243 -11.35 23.84 -24.14
N VAL A 244 -10.05 23.50 -24.11
CA VAL A 244 -8.94 24.46 -23.98
C VAL A 244 -9.12 25.35 -22.73
N ASN A 245 -9.54 24.73 -21.63
CA ASN A 245 -9.68 25.38 -20.31
C ASN A 245 -8.41 25.20 -19.47
N GLY A 246 -7.63 24.14 -19.72
CA GLY A 246 -6.36 23.91 -19.05
C GLY A 246 -5.32 24.98 -19.40
N ILE A 247 -4.44 25.28 -18.45
CA ILE A 247 -3.36 26.25 -18.64
C ILE A 247 -2.41 25.77 -19.75
N SER A 248 -1.98 24.50 -19.70
CA SER A 248 -1.13 23.90 -20.73
C SER A 248 -1.77 23.94 -22.11
N ALA A 249 -3.05 23.55 -22.22
CA ALA A 249 -3.79 23.63 -23.47
C ALA A 249 -3.90 25.07 -24.01
N SER A 250 -4.15 26.05 -23.14
CA SER A 250 -4.22 27.46 -23.53
C SER A 250 -2.90 27.97 -24.11
N ILE A 251 -1.77 27.59 -23.49
CA ILE A 251 -0.43 27.96 -23.96
C ILE A 251 -0.15 27.35 -25.34
N VAL A 252 -0.43 26.06 -25.54
CA VAL A 252 -0.23 25.38 -26.84
C VAL A 252 -1.06 26.05 -27.95
N CYS A 253 -2.30 26.45 -27.64
CA CYS A 253 -3.18 27.12 -28.60
C CYS A 253 -2.92 28.62 -28.75
N GLY A 254 -1.97 29.20 -28.02
CA GLY A 254 -1.70 30.65 -28.03
C GLY A 254 -2.85 31.50 -27.47
N LYS A 255 -3.73 30.92 -26.65
CA LYS A 255 -4.85 31.60 -25.99
C LYS A 255 -4.41 32.09 -24.61
N ARG A 256 -4.97 33.22 -24.15
CA ARG A 256 -4.81 33.67 -22.76
C ARG A 256 -5.36 32.61 -21.80
N GLY A 257 -4.51 32.05 -20.94
CA GLY A 257 -4.91 31.07 -19.93
C GLY A 257 -5.66 31.71 -18.76
N ASN A 258 -6.59 30.95 -18.17
CA ASN A 258 -7.39 31.37 -17.01
C ASN A 258 -6.59 31.24 -15.69
N ILE A 259 -5.47 31.98 -15.56
CA ILE A 259 -4.64 32.01 -14.36
C ILE A 259 -4.24 33.44 -14.01
N GLY A 260 -4.15 33.76 -12.71
CA GLY A 260 -3.73 35.07 -12.22
C GLY A 260 -4.59 36.21 -12.79
N SER A 261 -3.98 37.18 -13.45
CA SER A 261 -4.70 38.30 -14.10
C SER A 261 -5.61 37.85 -15.25
N GLY A 262 -5.35 36.67 -15.83
CA GLY A 262 -6.16 36.03 -16.85
C GLY A 262 -7.48 35.44 -16.35
N PHE A 263 -7.66 35.31 -15.04
CA PHE A 263 -8.89 34.78 -14.44
C PHE A 263 -10.07 35.75 -14.55
N MET A 264 -9.80 37.04 -14.77
CA MET A 264 -10.82 38.09 -14.87
C MET A 264 -10.81 38.77 -16.24
N ASP A 265 -12.02 39.05 -16.72
CA ASP A 265 -12.25 39.86 -17.91
C ASP A 265 -12.57 41.31 -17.54
N LEU A 266 -12.10 42.23 -18.38
CA LEU A 266 -12.40 43.64 -18.24
C LEU A 266 -13.54 44.01 -19.18
N LYS A 267 -14.58 44.62 -18.64
CA LYS A 267 -15.66 45.22 -19.42
C LYS A 267 -15.68 46.72 -19.18
N MET A 268 -15.85 47.48 -20.26
CA MET A 268 -15.95 48.92 -20.16
C MET A 268 -17.36 49.34 -19.74
N ASP A 269 -17.46 50.13 -18.68
CA ASP A 269 -18.73 50.72 -18.25
C ASP A 269 -19.08 51.92 -19.15
N MET A 270 -19.94 51.65 -20.14
CA MET A 270 -20.40 52.67 -21.09
C MET A 270 -21.16 53.83 -20.44
N LYS A 271 -21.77 53.63 -19.26
CA LYS A 271 -22.51 54.71 -18.57
C LYS A 271 -21.53 55.70 -17.96
N LYS A 272 -20.47 55.20 -17.32
CA LYS A 272 -19.39 56.05 -16.78
C LYS A 272 -18.58 56.72 -17.88
N LEU A 273 -18.37 56.04 -19.01
CA LEU A 273 -17.64 56.61 -20.15
C LEU A 273 -18.31 57.88 -20.71
N LYS A 274 -19.64 57.91 -20.80
CA LYS A 274 -20.36 59.11 -21.28
C LYS A 274 -20.10 60.36 -20.44
N ASN A 275 -19.82 60.17 -19.14
CA ASN A 275 -19.54 61.24 -18.20
C ASN A 275 -18.03 61.49 -18.02
N ALA A 276 -17.18 60.66 -18.65
CA ALA A 276 -15.74 60.82 -18.57
C ALA A 276 -15.31 62.03 -19.40
N ARG A 277 -14.61 62.98 -18.76
CA ARG A 277 -13.99 64.11 -19.46
C ARG A 277 -12.60 63.69 -19.92
N PRO A 278 -12.24 63.89 -21.21
CA PRO A 278 -10.88 63.64 -21.65
C PRO A 278 -9.93 64.59 -20.90
N VAL A 279 -8.86 64.03 -20.35
CA VAL A 279 -7.80 64.79 -19.71
C VAL A 279 -6.62 64.78 -20.65
N PHE A 280 -6.31 65.93 -21.25
CA PHE A 280 -5.12 66.07 -22.09
C PHE A 280 -3.91 66.36 -21.20
N ARG A 281 -2.84 65.59 -21.38
CA ARG A 281 -1.54 65.81 -20.72
C ARG A 281 -0.53 66.26 -21.78
N GLU A 282 0.26 67.27 -21.45
CA GLU A 282 1.44 67.64 -22.25
C GLU A 282 2.58 66.63 -22.03
N GLU A 283 3.60 66.65 -22.88
CA GLU A 283 4.78 65.77 -22.79
C GLU A 283 5.50 65.85 -21.44
N ASP A 284 5.39 66.98 -20.72
CA ASP A 284 5.95 67.21 -19.38
C ASP A 284 5.03 66.72 -18.23
N GLY A 285 3.95 66.00 -18.53
CA GLY A 285 3.06 65.36 -17.54
C GLY A 285 2.06 66.31 -16.85
N ARG A 286 2.04 67.60 -17.21
CA ARG A 286 1.06 68.57 -16.70
C ARG A 286 -0.32 68.30 -17.30
N VAL A 287 -1.34 68.30 -16.44
CA VAL A 287 -2.74 68.11 -16.82
C VAL A 287 -3.32 69.43 -17.30
N ILE A 288 -3.70 69.51 -18.58
CA ILE A 288 -4.47 70.62 -19.12
C ILE A 288 -5.95 70.36 -18.79
N GLN A 289 -6.50 71.05 -17.79
CA GLN A 289 -7.95 71.09 -17.61
C GLN A 289 -8.55 72.12 -18.57
N GLU A 290 -9.30 71.66 -19.59
CA GLU A 290 -10.17 72.57 -20.35
C GLU A 290 -11.32 73.04 -19.45
N LYS A 291 -11.30 74.33 -19.10
CA LYS A 291 -12.45 75.03 -18.53
C LYS A 291 -13.51 75.21 -19.62
N GLY A 292 -14.51 74.33 -19.59
CA GLY A 292 -15.87 74.56 -20.12
C GLY A 292 -16.01 75.22 -21.49
N GLY A 293 -16.19 74.41 -22.53
CA GLY A 293 -16.71 74.88 -23.81
C GLY A 293 -16.42 73.93 -24.96
N ASN A 294 -17.45 73.26 -25.48
CA ASN A 294 -17.54 72.55 -26.76
C ASN A 294 -16.21 72.27 -27.50
N ALA A 295 -15.55 71.17 -27.14
CA ALA A 295 -14.47 70.62 -27.97
C ALA A 295 -15.10 70.07 -29.28
N LYS A 296 -14.89 70.79 -30.38
CA LYS A 296 -15.14 70.26 -31.73
C LYS A 296 -14.22 69.07 -31.95
N PHE A 297 -14.80 67.88 -32.14
CA PHE A 297 -14.08 66.71 -32.63
C PHE A 297 -13.39 67.06 -33.95
N LYS A 298 -12.05 67.09 -33.97
CA LYS A 298 -11.32 66.89 -35.23
C LYS A 298 -11.41 65.40 -35.55
N SER A 299 -12.28 65.04 -36.48
CA SER A 299 -12.30 63.70 -37.06
C SER A 299 -10.96 63.46 -37.75
N TYR A 300 -10.09 62.66 -37.14
CA TYR A 300 -9.00 62.02 -37.87
C TYR A 300 -9.59 60.84 -38.65
N ASN A 301 -10.25 61.16 -39.76
CA ASN A 301 -10.42 60.22 -40.86
C ASN A 301 -9.05 60.03 -41.49
N ASN A 302 -8.26 59.10 -40.97
CA ASN A 302 -7.13 58.49 -41.69
C ASN A 302 -6.63 57.28 -40.90
N PHE A 303 -7.38 56.18 -40.99
CA PHE A 303 -6.79 54.85 -41.00
C PHE A 303 -7.49 54.07 -42.10
N LYS A 304 -6.74 53.83 -43.18
CA LYS A 304 -7.01 52.76 -44.15
C LYS A 304 -6.53 51.45 -43.54
#